data_AF-A0AAD8M8X3-F1
#
_entry.id   AF-A0AAD8M8X3-F1
#
_cell.length_a   1.000
_cell.length_b   1.000
_cell.length_c   1.000
_cell.angle_alpha   90.00
_cell.angle_beta   90.00
_cell.angle_gamma   90.00
#
_symmetry.space_group_name_H-M   'P 1'
#
loop_
_entity.id
_entity.type
_entity.pdbx_description
1 polymer ?
#
loop_
_entity_poly.entity_id
_entity_poly.type
_entity_poly.pdbx_seq_one_letter_code
_entity_poly.pdbx_strand_id
1 'polypeptide(L)'
;MLNFCEKRDPKKLKRTRAWIEFQNCMNRAGEEEEKLDSVITGLQLISSSITKTTDTDMEQGSAHRANKFIGPIPDKEISVKIPNISRNKGCGSWIKSSREISIKAGKGRTCCRCNQAVGHNKRSCPQNN
;
A
#
# COMPACT_ATOMS: atom_id res chain seq x y z
N MET A 1 -29.39 -43.10 17.76
CA MET A 1 -28.06 -43.28 17.12
C MET A 1 -27.73 -42.00 16.37
N LEU A 2 -27.02 -41.07 17.01
CA LEU A 2 -26.52 -39.86 16.35
C LEU A 2 -24.99 -39.92 16.40
N ASN A 3 -24.40 -40.40 15.32
CA ASN A 3 -22.96 -40.35 15.09
C ASN A 3 -22.57 -38.90 14.84
N PHE A 4 -22.26 -38.16 15.91
CA PHE A 4 -21.40 -36.98 15.81
C PHE A 4 -19.97 -37.49 15.57
N CYS A 5 -19.68 -37.88 14.32
CA CYS A 5 -18.29 -37.89 13.87
C CYS A 5 -17.91 -36.42 13.65
N GLU A 6 -17.67 -35.74 14.77
CA GLU A 6 -17.00 -34.45 14.78
C GLU A 6 -15.66 -34.68 14.10
N LYS A 7 -15.53 -34.19 12.85
CA LYS A 7 -14.33 -34.33 12.04
C LYS A 7 -13.20 -33.65 12.81
N ARG A 8 -12.49 -34.39 13.67
CA ARG A 8 -11.37 -33.88 14.46
C ARG A 8 -10.37 -33.34 13.46
N ASP A 9 -10.22 -32.02 13.45
CA ASP A 9 -9.25 -31.35 12.58
C ASP A 9 -7.87 -31.95 12.91
N PRO A 10 -7.23 -32.64 11.94
CA PRO A 10 -5.96 -33.32 12.18
C PRO A 10 -4.86 -32.34 12.61
N LYS A 11 -4.97 -31.05 12.24
CA LYS A 11 -4.04 -30.00 12.70
C LYS A 11 -4.25 -29.68 14.17
N LYS A 12 -5.50 -29.60 14.63
CA LYS A 12 -5.83 -29.38 16.06
C LYS A 12 -5.29 -30.54 16.91
N LEU A 13 -5.50 -31.79 16.47
CA LEU A 13 -4.99 -32.95 17.19
C LEU A 13 -3.46 -32.96 17.28
N LYS A 14 -2.77 -32.65 16.18
CA LYS A 14 -1.30 -32.53 16.16
C LYS A 14 -0.81 -31.45 17.13
N ARG A 15 -1.45 -30.28 17.13
CA ARG A 15 -1.12 -29.18 18.06
C ARG A 15 -1.30 -29.60 19.52
N THR A 16 -2.45 -30.20 19.85
CA THR A 16 -2.73 -30.68 21.21
C THR A 16 -1.71 -31.73 21.66
N ARG A 17 -1.36 -32.67 20.77
CA ARG A 17 -0.34 -33.68 21.10
C ARG A 17 1.04 -33.05 21.34
N ALA A 18 1.47 -32.13 20.48
CA ALA A 18 2.75 -31.43 20.66
C ALA A 18 2.80 -30.68 21.99
N TRP A 19 1.70 -30.04 22.38
CA TRP A 19 1.58 -29.37 23.67
C TRP A 19 1.69 -30.34 24.86
N ILE A 20 1.00 -31.48 24.81
CA ILE A 20 1.07 -32.50 25.86
C ILE A 20 2.49 -33.05 26.01
N GLU A 21 3.19 -33.32 24.91
CA GLU A 21 4.57 -33.80 24.96
C GLU A 21 5.51 -32.75 25.59
N PHE A 22 5.31 -31.47 25.27
CA PHE A 22 6.06 -30.38 25.92
C PHE A 22 5.81 -30.34 27.43
N GLN A 23 4.54 -30.42 27.87
CA GLN A 23 4.21 -30.49 29.29
C GLN A 23 4.81 -31.71 29.98
N ASN A 24 4.78 -32.89 29.33
CA ASN A 24 5.43 -34.09 29.86
C ASN A 24 6.95 -33.91 30.01
N CYS A 25 7.59 -33.18 29.09
CA CYS A 25 9.00 -32.86 29.17
C CYS A 25 9.31 -31.97 30.38
N MET A 26 8.51 -30.92 30.59
CA MET A 26 8.60 -30.05 31.78
C MET A 26 8.38 -30.83 33.09
N ASN A 27 7.36 -31.70 33.13
CA ASN A 27 7.08 -32.54 34.31
C ASN A 27 8.22 -33.50 34.64
N ARG A 28 8.94 -34.01 33.62
CA ARG A 28 10.11 -34.89 33.82
C ARG A 28 11.36 -34.13 34.26
N ALA A 29 11.51 -32.87 33.82
CA ALA A 29 12.61 -32.01 34.24
C ALA A 29 12.46 -31.60 35.72
N GLY A 30 11.23 -31.36 36.17
CA GLY A 30 10.97 -30.96 37.56
C GLY A 30 11.67 -29.63 37.89
N GLU A 31 12.36 -29.57 39.02
CA GLU A 31 13.14 -28.41 39.48
C GLU A 31 14.65 -28.58 39.26
N GLU A 32 15.07 -29.58 38.48
CA GLU A 32 16.49 -29.86 38.23
C GLU A 32 17.06 -28.92 37.16
N GLU A 33 17.99 -28.06 37.57
CA GLU A 33 18.56 -26.97 36.75
C GLU A 33 19.15 -27.48 35.42
N GLU A 34 19.98 -28.53 35.45
CA GLU A 34 20.60 -29.10 34.25
C GLU A 34 19.58 -29.61 33.21
N LYS A 35 18.46 -30.17 33.69
CA LYS A 35 17.39 -30.64 32.82
C LYS A 35 16.58 -29.48 32.26
N LEU A 36 16.34 -28.45 33.05
CA LEU A 36 15.68 -27.23 32.59
C LEU A 36 16.53 -26.51 31.52
N ASP A 37 17.83 -26.42 31.71
CA ASP A 37 18.78 -25.88 30.71
C ASP A 37 18.76 -26.69 29.41
N SER A 38 18.67 -28.01 29.53
CA SER A 38 18.52 -28.90 28.38
C SER A 38 17.22 -28.64 27.61
N VAL A 39 16.11 -28.41 28.32
CA VAL A 39 14.82 -28.06 27.71
C VAL A 39 14.89 -26.70 27.02
N ILE A 40 15.49 -25.69 27.68
CA ILE A 40 15.65 -24.34 27.13
C ILE A 40 16.48 -24.38 25.85
N THR A 41 17.62 -25.08 25.87
CA THR A 41 18.50 -25.24 24.70
C THR A 41 17.75 -25.91 23.54
N GLY A 42 16.98 -26.97 23.83
CA GLY A 42 16.15 -27.64 22.84
C GLY A 42 15.09 -26.72 22.22
N LEU A 43 14.40 -25.92 23.06
CA LEU A 43 13.41 -24.95 22.59
C LEU A 43 14.02 -23.86 21.70
N GLN A 44 15.21 -23.37 22.03
CA GLN A 44 15.93 -22.38 21.20
C GLN A 44 16.29 -22.95 19.82
N LEU A 45 16.71 -24.22 19.76
CA LEU A 45 16.98 -24.92 18.50
C LEU A 45 15.71 -25.09 17.67
N ILE A 46 14.62 -25.55 18.29
CA ILE A 46 13.32 -25.71 17.63
C ILE A 46 12.83 -24.34 17.11
N SER A 47 12.88 -23.30 17.94
CA SER A 47 12.50 -21.94 17.57
C SER A 47 13.30 -21.45 16.36
N SER A 48 14.63 -21.62 16.38
CA SER A 48 15.51 -21.23 15.28
C SER A 48 15.21 -21.99 13.98
N SER A 49 14.80 -23.25 14.06
CA SER A 49 14.43 -24.04 12.88
C SER A 49 13.10 -23.58 12.28
N ILE A 50 12.12 -23.20 13.12
CA ILE A 50 10.83 -22.69 12.67
C ILE A 50 11.00 -21.28 12.08
N THR A 51 11.81 -20.40 12.70
CA THR A 51 12.03 -19.04 12.20
C THR A 51 12.80 -19.00 10.87
N LYS A 52 13.82 -19.85 10.68
CA LYS A 52 14.53 -19.95 9.39
C LYS A 52 13.62 -20.32 8.22
N THR A 53 12.59 -21.13 8.46
CA THR A 53 11.59 -21.45 7.44
C THR A 53 10.60 -20.31 7.19
N THR A 54 10.41 -19.42 8.16
CA THR A 54 9.56 -18.23 7.99
C THR A 54 10.34 -17.05 7.41
N ASP A 55 11.64 -16.91 7.66
CA ASP A 55 12.46 -15.80 7.13
C ASP A 55 12.66 -15.88 5.62
N THR A 56 12.51 -17.06 5.01
CA THR A 56 12.40 -17.17 3.54
C THR A 56 11.09 -16.62 2.98
N ASP A 57 10.06 -16.43 3.82
CA ASP A 57 8.74 -15.92 3.44
C ASP A 57 8.35 -14.57 4.12
N MET A 58 9.15 -14.08 5.08
CA MET A 58 8.81 -12.91 5.93
C MET A 58 9.59 -11.63 5.61
N GLU A 59 10.40 -11.58 4.55
CA GLU A 59 10.82 -10.31 3.93
C GLU A 59 9.70 -9.65 3.11
N GLN A 60 8.42 -9.79 3.49
CA GLN A 60 7.30 -9.09 2.85
C GLN A 60 6.76 -7.95 3.72
N GLY A 61 7.65 -7.20 4.36
CA GLY A 61 7.36 -5.82 4.77
C GLY A 61 7.38 -4.91 3.54
N SER A 62 6.58 -3.84 3.53
CA SER A 62 6.43 -2.90 2.40
C SER A 62 7.74 -2.41 1.76
N ALA A 63 8.86 -2.46 2.48
CA ALA A 63 10.21 -2.22 1.98
C ALA A 63 10.60 -3.11 0.78
N HIS A 64 10.18 -4.37 0.74
CA HIS A 64 10.59 -5.32 -0.30
C HIS A 64 9.94 -5.05 -1.67
N ARG A 65 8.73 -4.47 -1.71
CA ARG A 65 8.14 -4.02 -2.97
C ARG A 65 8.94 -2.88 -3.60
N ALA A 66 9.42 -1.94 -2.80
CA ALA A 66 10.24 -0.83 -3.29
C ALA A 66 11.59 -1.31 -3.83
N ASN A 67 12.20 -2.29 -3.15
CA ASN A 67 13.48 -2.87 -3.57
C ASN A 67 13.42 -3.52 -4.97
N LYS A 68 12.26 -4.03 -5.40
CA LYS A 68 12.09 -4.55 -6.77
C LYS A 68 12.26 -3.48 -7.87
N PHE A 69 12.13 -2.20 -7.53
CA PHE A 69 12.27 -1.08 -8.46
C PHE A 69 13.64 -0.39 -8.36
N ILE A 70 14.51 -0.81 -7.43
CA ILE A 70 15.86 -0.25 -7.29
C ILE A 70 16.81 -1.08 -8.17
N GLY A 71 17.35 -0.44 -9.21
CA GLY A 71 18.36 -1.04 -10.07
C GLY A 71 19.71 -1.22 -9.36
N PRO A 72 20.69 -1.92 -9.98
CA PRO A 72 22.01 -2.10 -9.40
C PRO A 72 22.64 -0.75 -9.03
N ILE A 73 23.21 -0.67 -7.82
CA ILE A 73 23.93 0.51 -7.35
C ILE A 73 25.20 0.63 -8.21
N PRO A 74 25.43 1.77 -8.88
CA PRO A 74 26.62 1.92 -9.71
C PRO A 74 27.88 2.01 -8.86
N ASP A 75 28.92 1.28 -9.27
CA ASP A 75 30.22 1.20 -8.57
C ASP A 75 31.01 2.51 -8.56
N LYS A 76 30.52 3.56 -9.24
CA LYS A 76 31.21 4.84 -9.43
C LYS A 76 30.40 5.98 -8.84
N GLU A 77 31.12 6.95 -8.26
CA GLU A 77 30.54 8.19 -7.73
C GLU A 77 29.78 8.95 -8.83
N ILE A 78 28.45 9.07 -8.68
CA ILE A 78 27.60 9.78 -9.63
C ILE A 78 27.64 11.27 -9.31
N SER A 79 28.25 12.08 -10.18
CA SER A 79 28.11 13.54 -10.12
C SER A 79 26.82 13.97 -10.82
N VAL A 80 25.81 14.36 -10.05
CA VAL A 80 24.57 14.93 -10.60
C VAL A 80 24.84 16.39 -10.98
N LYS A 81 24.94 16.68 -12.28
CA LYS A 81 25.06 18.05 -12.76
C LYS A 81 23.71 18.75 -12.74
N ILE A 82 23.70 19.99 -12.26
CA ILE A 82 22.50 20.84 -12.31
C ILE A 82 22.21 21.18 -13.79
N PRO A 83 20.97 21.03 -14.27
CA PRO A 83 20.62 21.41 -15.63
C PRO A 83 20.79 22.92 -15.82
N ASN A 84 21.33 23.32 -16.98
CA ASN A 84 21.55 24.74 -17.32
C ASN A 84 20.23 25.54 -17.35
N ILE A 85 19.11 24.87 -17.63
CA ILE A 85 17.78 25.47 -17.61
C ILE A 85 16.84 24.54 -16.83
N SER A 86 16.23 25.07 -15.76
CA SER A 86 15.21 24.38 -14.99
C SER A 86 13.83 24.94 -15.33
N ARG A 87 12.98 24.14 -15.99
CA ARG A 87 11.56 24.44 -16.16
C ARG A 87 10.78 23.73 -15.06
N ASN A 88 10.65 24.40 -13.93
CA ASN A 88 9.93 23.89 -12.78
C ASN A 88 8.39 23.94 -12.97
N LYS A 89 7.65 23.38 -12.02
CA LYS A 89 6.19 23.45 -11.98
C LYS A 89 5.75 24.93 -11.95
N GLY A 90 5.12 25.38 -13.03
CA GLY A 90 4.76 26.79 -13.25
C GLY A 90 5.56 27.48 -14.35
N CYS A 91 6.60 26.85 -14.90
CA CYS A 91 7.42 27.41 -15.98
C CYS A 91 6.79 27.14 -17.37
N GLY A 92 5.69 27.84 -17.64
CA GLY A 92 4.93 27.80 -18.89
C GLY A 92 3.59 28.52 -18.74
N SER A 93 2.84 28.68 -19.83
CA SER A 93 1.43 29.08 -19.72
C SER A 93 0.62 27.96 -19.06
N TRP A 94 -0.25 28.33 -18.11
CA TRP A 94 -1.15 27.39 -17.44
C TRP A 94 -2.06 26.69 -18.46
N ILE A 95 -2.18 25.35 -18.38
CA ILE A 95 -3.12 24.59 -19.19
C ILE A 95 -4.54 24.98 -18.76
N LYS A 96 -5.26 25.68 -19.64
CA LYS A 96 -6.62 26.13 -19.35
C LYS A 96 -7.59 24.96 -19.42
N SER A 97 -8.52 24.90 -18.47
CA SER A 97 -9.62 23.93 -18.51
C SER A 97 -10.61 24.27 -19.64
N SER A 98 -11.37 23.28 -20.09
CA SER A 98 -12.46 23.51 -21.06
C SER A 98 -13.44 24.59 -20.60
N ARG A 99 -13.73 24.64 -19.28
CA ARG A 99 -14.58 25.68 -18.69
C ARG A 99 -14.01 27.09 -18.85
N GLU A 100 -12.72 27.27 -18.56
CA GLU A 100 -12.05 28.58 -18.70
C GLU A 100 -11.99 29.05 -20.16
N ILE A 101 -11.83 28.11 -21.09
CA ILE A 101 -11.88 28.39 -22.53
C ILE A 101 -13.29 28.83 -22.93
N SER A 102 -14.34 28.10 -22.49
CA SER A 102 -15.72 28.43 -22.80
C SER A 102 -16.17 29.78 -22.23
N ILE A 103 -15.72 30.15 -21.02
CA ILE A 103 -16.04 31.47 -20.42
C ILE A 103 -15.47 32.60 -21.28
N LYS A 104 -14.25 32.45 -21.81
CA LYS A 104 -13.64 33.46 -22.70
C LYS A 104 -14.20 33.43 -24.12
N ALA A 105 -14.68 32.28 -24.57
CA ALA A 105 -15.24 32.09 -25.91
C ALA A 105 -16.74 32.44 -26.01
N GLY A 106 -17.43 32.60 -24.88
CA GLY A 106 -18.85 32.93 -24.83
C GLY A 106 -19.11 34.34 -25.37
N LYS A 107 -19.67 34.44 -26.58
CA LYS A 107 -20.33 35.67 -27.03
C LYS A 107 -21.56 35.91 -26.14
N GLY A 108 -21.86 37.17 -25.83
CA GLY A 108 -23.08 37.50 -25.10
C GLY A 108 -24.32 36.96 -25.81
N ARG A 109 -25.40 36.69 -25.07
CA ARG A 109 -26.68 36.28 -25.66
C ARG A 109 -27.04 37.16 -26.85
N THR A 110 -27.48 36.55 -27.95
CA THR A 110 -28.01 37.26 -29.12
C THR A 110 -29.42 37.77 -28.85
N CYS A 111 -29.65 39.05 -29.08
CA CYS A 111 -30.96 39.65 -29.02
C CYS A 111 -31.73 39.39 -30.32
N CYS A 112 -32.95 38.85 -30.25
CA CYS A 112 -33.76 38.56 -31.44
C CYS A 112 -34.39 39.80 -32.11
N ARG A 113 -34.24 41.00 -31.53
CA ARG A 113 -34.72 42.25 -32.14
C ARG A 113 -33.63 42.93 -32.97
N CYS A 114 -32.45 43.16 -32.39
CA CYS A 114 -31.35 43.82 -33.09
C CYS A 114 -30.33 42.85 -33.70
N ASN A 115 -30.48 41.53 -33.46
CA ASN A 115 -29.58 40.46 -33.89
C ASN A 115 -28.11 40.62 -33.45
N GLN A 116 -27.86 41.42 -32.40
CA GLN A 116 -26.51 41.60 -31.84
C GLN A 116 -26.26 40.65 -30.65
N ALA A 117 -25.07 40.03 -30.63
CA ALA A 117 -24.59 39.11 -29.58
C ALA A 117 -23.89 39.85 -28.42
N VAL A 118 -24.57 40.85 -27.87
CA VAL A 118 -24.03 41.80 -26.88
C VAL A 118 -24.60 41.58 -25.46
N GLY A 119 -25.38 40.51 -25.23
CA GLY A 119 -25.77 40.09 -23.88
C GLY A 119 -27.10 40.62 -23.35
N HIS A 120 -27.86 41.41 -24.11
CA HIS A 120 -29.23 41.83 -23.76
C HIS A 120 -30.29 40.94 -24.45
N ASN A 121 -31.54 41.00 -23.97
CA ASN A 121 -32.66 40.27 -24.56
C ASN A 121 -33.67 41.23 -25.23
N LYS A 122 -34.73 40.71 -25.87
CA LYS A 122 -35.71 41.53 -26.59
C LYS A 122 -36.32 42.65 -25.73
N ARG A 123 -36.56 42.39 -24.44
CA ARG A 123 -37.21 43.33 -23.50
C ARG A 123 -36.27 44.44 -23.05
N SER A 124 -34.97 44.15 -22.97
CA SER A 124 -33.91 45.10 -22.59
C SER A 124 -33.12 45.63 -23.80
N CYS A 125 -33.67 45.49 -25.01
CA CYS A 125 -33.00 45.98 -26.21
C CYS A 125 -33.02 47.51 -26.24
N PRO A 126 -31.89 48.20 -26.49
CA PRO A 126 -31.86 49.66 -26.58
C PRO A 126 -32.67 50.21 -27.76
N GLN A 127 -32.95 49.37 -28.77
CA GLN A 127 -33.87 49.66 -29.88
C GLN A 127 -35.33 49.33 -29.54
N ASN A 128 -35.69 49.23 -28.26
CA ASN A 128 -37.06 49.03 -27.78
C ASN A 128 -37.79 50.35 -27.45
N ASN A 129 -37.19 51.50 -27.78
CA ASN A 129 -37.87 52.80 -27.81
C ASN A 129 -38.47 53.04 -29.19
#